data_AF-A0A947UD35-F1
#
_entry.id   AF-A0A947UD35-F1
#
_cell.length_a   1.000
_cell.length_b   1.000
_cell.length_c   1.000
_cell.angle_alpha   90.00
_cell.angle_beta   90.00
_cell.angle_gamma   90.00
#
_symmetry.space_group_name_H-M   'P 1'
#
loop_
_entity.id
_entity.type
_entity.pdbx_description
1 polymer ?
#
loop_
_entity_poly.entity_id
_entity_poly.type
_entity_poly.pdbx_seq_one_letter_code
_entity_poly.pdbx_strand_id
1 'polypeptide(L)'
;MTNILAHLFTPQASNNYKAKTLHLSSLSVFMLIIMTSQLLFTFLGQKLPGVLGINSTVTAEELVDLTNQERQSQGLNLLTINSDLNLAAQQKAADMI
;
A
#
# COMPACT_ATOMS: atom_id res chain seq x y z
N MET A 1 28.96 -23.99 -21.35
CA MET A 1 28.22 -22.82 -20.84
C MET A 1 27.26 -23.29 -19.78
N THR A 2 27.54 -23.02 -18.51
CA THR A 2 26.63 -23.39 -17.41
C THR A 2 25.36 -22.56 -17.52
N ASN A 3 24.21 -23.23 -17.62
CA ASN A 3 22.92 -22.55 -17.62
C ASN A 3 22.69 -21.94 -16.22
N ILE A 4 22.71 -20.61 -16.13
CA ILE A 4 22.61 -19.86 -14.87
C ILE A 4 21.33 -20.21 -14.13
N LEU A 5 20.22 -20.37 -14.85
CA LEU A 5 18.92 -20.76 -14.28
C LEU A 5 19.02 -22.14 -13.64
N ALA A 6 19.63 -23.11 -14.33
CA ALA A 6 19.84 -24.44 -13.77
C ALA A 6 20.74 -24.42 -12.53
N HIS A 7 21.80 -23.59 -12.51
CA HIS A 7 22.64 -23.45 -11.30
C HIS A 7 21.90 -22.80 -10.13
N LEU A 8 20.96 -21.90 -10.42
CA LEU A 8 20.20 -21.19 -9.41
C LEU A 8 19.11 -22.07 -8.79
N PHE A 9 18.39 -22.85 -9.61
CA PHE A 9 17.18 -23.57 -9.20
C PHE A 9 17.33 -25.10 -9.13
N THR A 10 18.33 -25.70 -9.77
CA THR A 10 18.49 -27.17 -9.83
C THR A 10 19.74 -27.62 -9.07
N PRO A 11 19.65 -28.62 -8.17
CA PRO A 11 20.82 -29.25 -7.55
C PRO A 11 21.77 -29.86 -8.59
N GLN A 12 23.05 -29.51 -8.55
CA GLN A 12 24.09 -30.06 -9.42
C GLN A 12 25.47 -29.95 -8.77
N ALA A 13 26.47 -30.61 -9.36
CA ALA A 13 27.84 -30.63 -8.81
C ALA A 13 28.41 -29.22 -8.58
N SER A 14 28.08 -28.25 -9.43
CA SER A 14 28.58 -26.87 -9.31
C SER A 14 27.99 -26.06 -8.15
N ASN A 15 26.82 -26.43 -7.60
CA ASN A 15 26.20 -25.75 -6.45
C ASN A 15 26.17 -26.61 -5.18
N ASN A 16 27.10 -27.57 -5.08
CA ASN A 16 27.19 -28.52 -3.96
C ASN A 16 25.87 -29.29 -3.75
N TYR A 17 25.26 -29.75 -4.85
CA TYR A 17 24.01 -30.52 -4.86
C TYR A 17 22.86 -29.86 -4.08
N LYS A 18 22.86 -28.51 -4.02
CA LYS A 18 21.80 -27.72 -3.40
C LYS A 18 21.57 -26.48 -4.27
N ALA A 19 20.33 -26.26 -4.68
CA ALA A 19 19.94 -25.09 -5.47
C ALA A 19 20.51 -23.81 -4.82
N LYS A 20 21.20 -22.98 -5.62
CA LYS A 20 21.96 -21.83 -5.08
C LYS A 20 21.08 -20.89 -4.27
N THR A 21 19.82 -20.70 -4.65
CA THR A 21 18.82 -19.89 -3.93
C THR A 21 18.56 -20.32 -2.49
N LEU A 22 18.78 -21.60 -2.17
CA LEU A 22 18.56 -22.17 -0.84
C LEU A 22 19.83 -22.15 0.03
N HIS A 23 20.94 -21.61 -0.47
CA HIS A 23 22.14 -21.39 0.36
C HIS A 23 21.93 -20.21 1.30
N LEU A 24 22.55 -20.25 2.47
CA LEU A 24 22.42 -19.19 3.48
C LEU A 24 22.84 -17.82 2.92
N SER A 25 23.87 -17.78 2.07
CA SER A 25 24.30 -16.55 1.41
C SER A 25 23.22 -15.93 0.52
N SER A 26 22.52 -16.75 -0.28
CA SER A 26 21.40 -16.27 -1.11
C SER A 26 20.21 -15.85 -0.26
N LEU A 27 19.91 -16.59 0.81
CA LEU A 27 18.83 -16.24 1.73
C LEU A 27 19.11 -14.91 2.46
N SER A 28 20.36 -14.66 2.87
CA SER A 28 20.77 -13.37 3.45
C SER A 28 20.60 -12.21 2.46
N VAL A 29 20.89 -12.43 1.17
CA VAL A 29 20.63 -11.44 0.12
C VAL A 29 19.14 -11.18 -0.03
N PHE A 30 18.29 -12.21 -0.02
CA PHE A 30 16.83 -12.04 -0.07
C PHE A 30 16.30 -11.27 1.15
N MET A 31 16.76 -11.60 2.35
CA MET A 31 16.45 -10.86 3.58
C MET A 31 16.82 -9.38 3.45
N LEU A 32 18.02 -9.08 2.94
CA LEU A 32 18.46 -7.71 2.73
C LEU A 32 17.58 -6.98 1.69
N ILE A 33 17.21 -7.63 0.59
CA ILE A 33 16.28 -7.07 -0.40
C ILE A 33 14.91 -6.77 0.21
N ILE A 34 14.39 -7.66 1.06
CA ILE A 34 13.10 -7.46 1.74
C ILE A 34 13.18 -6.31 2.75
N MET A 35 14.24 -6.24 3.56
CA MET A 35 14.40 -5.16 4.54
C MET A 35 14.59 -3.81 3.85
N THR A 36 15.37 -3.76 2.78
CA THR A 36 15.57 -2.53 2.00
C THR A 36 14.31 -2.09 1.27
N SER A 37 13.54 -3.02 0.70
CA SER A 37 12.25 -2.69 0.07
C SER A 37 11.24 -2.17 1.09
N GLN A 38 11.14 -2.79 2.27
CA GLN A 38 10.31 -2.31 3.37
C GLN A 38 10.70 -0.88 3.77
N LEU A 39 11.99 -0.61 3.89
CA LEU A 39 12.51 0.72 4.23
C LEU A 39 12.14 1.75 3.15
N LEU A 40 12.32 1.39 1.88
CA LEU A 40 11.95 2.22 0.73
C LEU A 40 10.45 2.52 0.72
N PHE A 41 9.58 1.52 0.87
CA PHE A 41 8.13 1.73 0.92
C PHE A 41 7.71 2.60 2.11
N THR A 42 8.36 2.44 3.27
CA THR A 42 8.07 3.25 4.45
C THR A 42 8.43 4.71 4.24
N PHE A 43 9.58 5.01 3.63
CA PHE A 43 10.02 6.39 3.41
C PHE A 43 9.40 7.08 2.18
N LEU A 44 9.19 6.34 1.09
CA LEU A 44 8.54 6.88 -0.11
C LEU A 44 7.02 6.96 0.06
N GLY A 45 6.41 5.99 0.77
CA GLY A 45 4.97 5.95 1.03
C GLY A 45 4.47 7.11 1.89
N GLN A 46 5.32 7.73 2.71
CA GLN A 46 4.96 8.95 3.46
C GLN A 46 4.87 10.21 2.59
N LYS A 47 5.53 10.24 1.43
CA LYS A 47 5.57 11.40 0.53
C LYS A 47 4.53 11.36 -0.59
N LEU A 48 3.96 10.19 -0.84
CA LEU A 48 2.85 10.03 -1.77
C LEU A 48 1.57 10.03 -0.92
N PRO A 49 0.66 11.02 -1.03
CA PRO A 49 -0.62 10.98 -0.35
C PRO A 49 -1.34 9.71 -0.82
N GLY A 50 -1.31 8.69 0.03
CA GLY A 50 -1.79 7.36 -0.29
C GLY A 50 -3.29 7.40 -0.42
N VAL A 51 -3.79 7.47 -1.64
CA VAL A 51 -5.22 7.41 -1.97
C VAL A 51 -5.88 6.08 -1.54
N LEU A 52 -5.14 5.14 -0.94
CA LEU A 52 -5.60 3.77 -0.67
C LEU A 52 -5.04 3.10 0.60
N GLY A 53 -4.26 3.77 1.47
CA GLY A 53 -3.43 3.00 2.43
C GLY A 53 -3.08 3.60 3.78
N ILE A 54 -3.61 4.77 4.14
CA ILE A 54 -3.59 5.21 5.54
C ILE A 54 -5.02 5.06 6.02
N ASN A 55 -5.22 4.44 7.18
CA ASN A 55 -6.48 4.41 7.92
C ASN A 55 -6.82 5.85 8.35
N SER A 56 -7.11 6.71 7.39
CA SER A 56 -7.54 8.06 7.63
C SER A 56 -8.95 7.93 8.19
N THR A 57 -9.06 7.90 9.51
CA THR A 57 -10.30 8.13 10.25
C THR A 57 -10.74 9.58 9.99
N VAL A 58 -11.00 9.92 8.73
CA VAL A 58 -11.60 11.21 8.35
C VAL A 58 -13.05 11.08 8.79
N THR A 59 -13.45 11.93 9.72
CA THR A 59 -14.86 11.95 10.14
C THR A 59 -15.71 12.58 9.04
N ALA A 60 -17.03 12.35 9.07
CA ALA A 60 -17.93 12.97 8.11
C ALA A 60 -17.88 14.51 8.20
N GLU A 61 -17.67 15.04 9.40
CA GLU A 61 -17.51 16.47 9.67
C GLU A 61 -16.23 17.01 9.02
N GLU A 62 -15.10 16.35 9.23
CA GLU A 62 -13.82 16.77 8.62
C GLU A 62 -13.89 16.71 7.09
N LEU A 63 -14.59 15.72 6.53
CA LEU A 63 -14.81 15.63 5.09
C LEU A 63 -15.65 16.81 4.56
N VAL A 64 -16.69 17.22 5.27
CA VAL A 64 -17.51 18.39 4.90
C VAL A 64 -16.71 19.68 5.02
N ASP A 65 -15.88 19.83 6.04
CA ASP A 65 -15.03 21.01 6.21
C ASP A 65 -14.01 21.14 5.08
N LEU A 66 -13.30 20.06 4.74
CA LEU A 66 -12.36 20.02 3.61
C LEU A 66 -13.07 20.30 2.28
N THR A 67 -14.26 19.72 2.07
CA THR A 67 -15.07 19.97 0.88
C THR A 67 -15.49 21.44 0.80
N ASN A 68 -15.87 22.03 1.92
CA ASN A 68 -16.29 23.42 2.00
C ASN A 68 -15.15 24.41 1.75
N GLN A 69 -13.92 24.09 2.18
CA GLN A 69 -12.74 24.88 1.83
C GLN A 69 -12.55 24.97 0.31
N GLU A 70 -12.68 23.84 -0.39
CA GLU A 70 -12.57 23.82 -1.85
C GLU A 70 -13.78 24.49 -2.54
N ARG A 71 -15.00 24.30 -2.01
CA ARG A 71 -16.18 25.00 -2.53
C ARG A 71 -16.04 26.51 -2.39
N GLN A 72 -15.51 26.98 -1.26
CA GLN A 72 -15.28 28.40 -1.03
C GLN A 72 -14.20 28.95 -1.96
N SER A 73 -13.13 28.18 -2.25
CA SER A 73 -12.10 28.57 -3.22
C SER A 73 -12.69 28.81 -4.62
N GLN A 74 -13.77 28.09 -4.94
CA GLN A 74 -14.52 28.20 -6.20
C GLN A 74 -15.73 29.15 -6.12
N GLY A 75 -15.93 29.86 -5.00
CA GLY A 75 -17.05 30.80 -4.82
C GLY A 75 -18.42 30.13 -4.69
N LEU A 76 -18.48 28.84 -4.33
CA LEU A 76 -19.70 28.07 -4.12
C LEU A 76 -20.20 28.17 -2.68
N ASN A 77 -21.50 27.97 -2.49
CA ASN A 77 -22.12 27.94 -1.17
C ASN A 77 -21.63 26.76 -0.33
N LEU A 78 -21.49 26.98 0.98
CA LEU A 78 -21.11 25.96 1.95
C LEU A 78 -22.20 24.89 2.11
N LEU A 79 -21.76 23.65 2.31
CA LEU A 79 -22.58 22.50 2.68
C LEU A 79 -22.72 22.42 4.19
N THR A 80 -23.83 21.84 4.65
CA THR A 80 -24.08 21.54 6.06
C THR A 80 -24.34 20.06 6.22
N ILE A 81 -24.04 19.53 7.41
CA ILE A 81 -24.33 18.15 7.76
C ILE A 81 -25.86 17.95 7.83
N ASN A 82 -26.33 16.84 7.26
CA ASN A 82 -27.72 16.40 7.32
C ASN A 82 -27.77 14.95 7.81
N SER A 83 -28.52 14.70 8.89
CA SER A 83 -28.62 13.38 9.52
C SER A 83 -29.24 12.31 8.62
N ASP A 84 -30.21 12.67 7.80
CA ASP A 84 -30.92 11.74 6.92
C ASP A 84 -30.02 11.29 5.76
N LEU A 85 -29.23 12.21 5.20
CA LEU A 85 -28.22 11.89 4.19
C LEU A 85 -27.10 11.01 4.77
N ASN A 86 -26.68 11.27 6.00
CA ASN A 86 -25.71 10.43 6.69
C ASN A 86 -26.25 9.00 6.90
N LEU A 87 -27.51 8.86 7.29
CA LEU A 87 -28.16 7.56 7.45
C LEU A 87 -28.25 6.81 6.11
N ALA A 88 -28.67 7.48 5.04
CA ALA A 88 -28.74 6.90 3.71
C ALA A 88 -27.36 6.43 3.19
N ALA A 89 -26.31 7.23 3.44
CA ALA A 89 -24.94 6.87 3.08
C ALA A 89 -24.46 5.63 3.87
N GLN A 90 -24.74 5.54 5.17
CA GLN A 90 -24.42 4.37 5.99
C GLN A 90 -25.14 3.11 5.50
N GLN A 91 -26.43 3.21 5.18
CA GLN A 91 -27.20 2.10 4.62
C GLN A 91 -26.63 1.65 3.28
N LYS A 92 -26.20 2.58 2.42
CA LYS A 92 -25.56 2.22 1.15
C LYS A 92 -24.20 1.54 1.36
N ALA A 93 -23.41 1.99 2.33
CA ALA A 93 -22.15 1.33 2.67
C ALA A 93 -22.38 -0.11 3.16
N ALA A 94 -23.41 -0.34 3.97
CA ALA A 94 -23.76 -1.67 4.47
C ALA A 94 -24.22 -2.63 3.35
N ASP A 95 -24.86 -2.11 2.30
CA ASP A 95 -25.26 -2.87 1.10
C ASP A 95 -24.08 -3.25 0.18
N MET A 96 -22.92 -2.60 0.31
CA MET A 96 -21.74 -2.87 -0.51
C MET A 96 -20.77 -3.90 0.10
N ILE A 97 -21.11 -4.49 1.25
CA ILE A 97 -20.33 -5.51 1.97
C ILE A 97 -20.96 -6.87 1.73
#